data_AF-A0A329ZCI5-F1
#
_entry.id   AF-A0A329ZCI5-F1
#
_cell.length_a   1.000
_cell.length_b   1.000
_cell.length_c   1.000
_cell.angle_alpha   90.00
_cell.angle_beta   90.00
_cell.angle_gamma   90.00
#
_symmetry.space_group_name_H-M   'P 1'
#
loop_
_entity.id
_entity.type
_entity.pdbx_description
1 polymer ?
#
loop_
_entity_poly.entity_id
_entity_poly.type
_entity_poly.pdbx_seq_one_letter_code
_entity_poly.pdbx_strand_id
1 'polypeptide(L)'
;MKIDSNNIVSSKTLDSQGIINHKKQIQSKNKIGLSSDFIDNGYSSLKTRELNNNIGILQIADRVIDEILRDNNITLEETLNKLENATFLNKPIFVSNQILKDSNDNILFDANRILDILPKDKKDIYIFKKALRVEHNFIVDSINNIKNDTIENINNIEFNKDFLHSNSNLFQKAHNVAGLASKIDALLA
;
A
#
# COMPACT_ATOMS: atom_id res chain seq x y z
N MET A 1 -6.48 8.41 -62.88
CA MET A 1 -6.91 9.23 -61.73
C MET A 1 -5.93 8.99 -60.60
N LYS A 2 -5.17 10.02 -60.20
CA LYS A 2 -4.24 9.98 -59.07
C LYS A 2 -4.96 10.49 -57.83
N ILE A 3 -4.88 9.76 -56.73
CA ILE A 3 -5.21 10.23 -55.38
C ILE A 3 -4.07 9.75 -54.49
N ASP A 4 -3.24 10.69 -54.04
CA ASP A 4 -2.13 10.46 -53.13
C ASP A 4 -2.45 11.06 -51.75
N SER A 5 -2.15 10.26 -50.73
CA SER A 5 -1.67 10.62 -49.39
C SER A 5 -2.57 11.44 -48.44
N ASN A 6 -3.21 10.71 -47.52
CA ASN A 6 -3.59 11.20 -46.20
C ASN A 6 -2.45 11.05 -45.19
N ASN A 7 -2.49 11.92 -44.18
CA ASN A 7 -1.76 11.96 -42.91
C ASN A 7 -0.32 12.47 -42.92
N ILE A 8 -0.16 13.72 -42.46
CA ILE A 8 0.70 14.11 -41.32
C ILE A 8 0.09 15.39 -40.72
N VAL A 9 -0.31 15.36 -39.45
CA VAL A 9 -0.55 16.57 -38.64
C VAL A 9 0.70 16.79 -37.80
N SER A 10 1.36 17.93 -37.99
CA SER A 10 2.37 18.43 -37.06
C SER A 10 2.07 19.88 -36.69
N SER A 11 1.99 20.08 -35.37
CA SER A 11 2.23 21.26 -34.53
C SER A 11 2.04 22.68 -35.10
N LYS A 12 1.26 23.50 -34.39
CA LYS A 12 1.67 24.86 -33.95
C LYS A 12 0.71 25.45 -32.91
N THR A 13 1.31 25.76 -31.75
CA THR A 13 1.05 26.86 -30.80
C THR A 13 -0.07 27.85 -31.12
N LEU A 14 -0.92 28.13 -30.12
CA LEU A 14 -1.73 29.34 -30.05
C LEU A 14 -1.57 29.99 -28.67
N ASP A 15 -0.78 31.06 -28.69
CA ASP A 15 -0.55 31.98 -27.59
C ASP A 15 -1.80 32.79 -27.24
N SER A 16 -1.84 33.17 -25.97
CA SER A 16 -2.75 34.13 -25.35
C SER A 16 -2.81 35.47 -26.10
N GLN A 17 -4.01 35.99 -26.35
CA GLN A 17 -4.46 37.38 -26.11
C GLN A 17 -5.73 37.69 -26.93
N GLY A 18 -6.71 38.31 -26.28
CA GLY A 18 -8.03 38.65 -26.82
C GLY A 18 -9.04 37.59 -26.39
N ILE A 19 -9.95 37.86 -25.45
CA ILE A 19 -11.16 38.65 -25.71
C ILE A 19 -11.66 39.28 -24.40
N ILE A 20 -11.57 40.61 -24.35
CA ILE A 20 -12.60 41.60 -24.02
C ILE A 20 -13.40 41.43 -22.69
N ASN A 21 -13.11 42.39 -21.81
CA ASN A 21 -13.96 42.93 -20.74
C ASN A 21 -15.43 43.10 -21.16
N HIS A 22 -16.36 42.47 -20.42
CA HIS A 22 -17.61 43.12 -20.03
C HIS A 22 -18.03 42.67 -18.61
N LYS A 23 -18.02 43.64 -17.70
CA LYS A 23 -18.53 43.55 -16.33
C LYS A 23 -19.99 43.09 -16.32
N LYS A 24 -20.25 41.95 -15.68
CA LYS A 24 -21.51 41.70 -14.96
C LYS A 24 -21.14 41.38 -13.51
N GLN A 25 -21.57 42.26 -12.60
CA GLN A 25 -21.57 41.99 -11.16
C GLN A 25 -22.44 40.76 -10.91
N ILE A 26 -21.79 39.61 -10.71
CA ILE A 26 -22.41 38.43 -10.13
C ILE A 26 -22.05 38.48 -8.64
N GLN A 27 -23.07 38.63 -7.81
CA GLN A 27 -22.97 38.58 -6.35
C GLN A 27 -22.11 37.40 -5.92
N SER A 28 -21.16 37.66 -5.02
CA SER A 28 -20.24 36.69 -4.47
C SER A 28 -21.02 35.55 -3.81
N LYS A 29 -21.20 34.43 -4.51
CA LYS A 29 -21.40 33.15 -3.84
C LYS A 29 -20.11 32.88 -3.09
N ASN A 30 -20.21 32.76 -1.76
CA ASN A 30 -19.13 32.34 -0.88
C ASN A 30 -18.34 31.22 -1.56
N LYS A 31 -17.16 31.56 -2.09
CA LYS A 31 -16.17 30.53 -2.42
C LYS A 31 -15.79 29.97 -1.07
N ILE A 32 -16.38 28.83 -0.72
CA ILE A 32 -15.79 27.93 0.26
C ILE A 32 -14.39 27.70 -0.30
N GLY A 33 -13.39 28.35 0.31
CA GLY A 33 -12.00 28.05 0.05
C GLY A 33 -11.84 26.60 0.46
N LEU A 34 -11.97 25.68 -0.51
CA LEU A 34 -11.39 24.36 -0.39
C LEU A 34 -9.91 24.64 -0.22
N SER A 35 -9.44 24.58 1.02
CA SER A 35 -8.02 24.56 1.30
C SER A 35 -7.42 23.50 0.37
N SER A 36 -6.38 23.88 -0.37
CA SER A 36 -5.56 22.94 -1.13
C SER A 36 -4.73 22.02 -0.21
N ASP A 37 -4.97 22.09 1.09
CA ASP A 37 -4.39 21.21 2.07
C ASP A 37 -4.97 19.83 1.81
N PHE A 38 -4.10 18.90 1.42
CA PHE A 38 -4.41 17.49 1.35
C PHE A 38 -5.12 17.09 2.65
N ILE A 39 -6.40 16.76 2.55
CA ILE A 39 -7.13 16.18 3.68
C ILE A 39 -6.56 14.77 3.85
N ASP A 40 -5.53 14.66 4.69
CA ASP A 40 -4.98 13.39 5.12
C ASP A 40 -5.97 12.76 6.10
N ASN A 41 -6.87 11.94 5.55
CA ASN A 41 -7.85 11.20 6.34
C ASN A 41 -7.21 10.04 7.13
N GLY A 42 -5.88 9.98 7.26
CA GLY A 42 -5.15 8.93 7.96
C GLY A 42 -5.12 7.57 7.25
N TYR A 43 -6.02 7.35 6.28
CA TYR A 43 -6.19 6.09 5.56
C TYR A 43 -5.72 6.14 4.09
N SER A 44 -5.21 7.28 3.60
CA SER A 44 -5.05 7.50 2.15
C SER A 44 -3.75 8.20 1.74
N SER A 45 -2.69 8.13 2.55
CA SER A 45 -1.37 8.58 2.10
C SER A 45 -0.73 7.52 1.19
N LEU A 46 0.06 7.96 0.20
CA LEU A 46 0.82 7.07 -0.68
C LEU A 46 1.73 6.12 0.12
N LYS A 47 2.28 6.63 1.23
CA LYS A 47 3.12 5.89 2.18
C LYS A 47 2.34 4.77 2.88
N THR A 48 1.13 5.05 3.36
CA THR A 48 0.28 4.04 4.01
C THR A 48 -0.10 2.93 3.04
N ARG A 49 -0.37 3.28 1.77
CA ARG A 49 -0.67 2.29 0.73
C ARG A 49 0.52 1.39 0.43
N GLU A 50 1.71 1.96 0.33
CA GLU A 50 2.95 1.21 0.12
C GLU A 50 3.25 0.26 1.29
N LEU A 51 3.10 0.76 2.53
CA LEU A 51 3.25 -0.05 3.74
C LEU A 51 2.27 -1.23 3.74
N ASN A 52 0.99 -0.99 3.45
CA ASN A 52 -0.02 -2.06 3.40
C ASN A 52 0.29 -3.11 2.32
N ASN A 53 0.81 -2.67 1.17
CA ASN A 53 1.26 -3.60 0.14
C ASN A 53 2.45 -4.43 0.60
N ASN A 54 3.44 -3.81 1.25
CA ASN A 54 4.60 -4.52 1.79
C ASN A 54 4.19 -5.55 2.84
N ILE A 55 3.29 -5.18 3.77
CA ILE A 55 2.72 -6.10 4.76
C ILE A 55 2.00 -7.27 4.07
N GLY A 56 1.18 -6.98 3.05
CA GLY A 56 0.46 -8.01 2.31
C GLY A 56 1.39 -9.02 1.62
N ILE A 57 2.46 -8.53 0.99
CA ILE A 57 3.46 -9.41 0.37
C ILE A 57 4.19 -10.24 1.43
N LEU A 58 4.62 -9.63 2.54
CA LEU A 58 5.30 -10.32 3.64
C LEU A 58 4.43 -11.43 4.23
N GLN A 59 3.13 -11.17 4.45
CA GLN A 59 2.19 -12.17 4.96
C GLN A 59 2.00 -13.36 4.01
N ILE A 60 1.97 -13.10 2.70
CA ILE A 60 1.89 -14.18 1.70
C ILE A 60 3.20 -14.97 1.69
N ALA A 61 4.35 -14.29 1.73
CA ALA A 61 5.65 -14.93 1.76
C ALA A 61 5.81 -15.83 2.99
N ASP A 62 5.49 -15.30 4.18
CA ASP A 62 5.46 -16.01 5.47
C ASP A 62 4.63 -17.29 5.38
N ARG A 63 3.36 -17.16 4.98
CA ARG A 63 2.44 -18.29 4.83
C ARG A 63 2.96 -19.36 3.86
N VAL A 64 3.41 -18.95 2.67
CA VAL A 64 3.86 -19.91 1.64
C VAL A 64 5.09 -20.68 2.11
N ILE A 65 6.04 -19.98 2.74
CA ILE A 65 7.24 -20.59 3.27
C ILE A 65 6.90 -21.52 4.44
N ASP A 66 6.05 -21.10 5.38
CA ASP A 66 5.60 -21.91 6.50
C ASP A 66 4.91 -23.21 6.01
N GLU A 67 4.06 -23.14 4.99
CA GLU A 67 3.47 -24.31 4.35
C GLU A 67 4.52 -25.28 3.79
N ILE A 68 5.53 -24.76 3.07
CA ILE A 68 6.64 -25.58 2.56
C ILE A 68 7.39 -26.23 3.72
N LEU A 69 7.70 -25.47 4.78
CA LEU A 69 8.48 -25.94 5.91
C LEU A 69 7.76 -27.04 6.71
N ARG A 70 6.45 -26.90 6.93
CA ARG A 70 5.63 -27.85 7.70
C ARG A 70 5.43 -29.19 7.01
N ASP A 71 5.39 -29.22 5.68
CA ASP A 71 5.17 -30.45 4.94
C ASP A 71 6.46 -31.28 4.82
N ASN A 72 6.64 -32.27 5.70
CA ASN A 72 7.82 -33.12 5.74
C ASN A 72 8.05 -33.95 4.46
N ASN A 73 7.01 -34.16 3.65
CA ASN A 73 7.07 -35.00 2.46
C ASN A 73 6.96 -34.19 1.16
N ILE A 74 6.99 -32.86 1.24
CA ILE A 74 6.86 -31.99 0.08
C ILE A 74 7.89 -32.35 -1.00
N THR A 75 7.40 -32.49 -2.22
CA THR A 75 8.24 -32.74 -3.39
C THR A 75 8.86 -31.45 -3.92
N LEU A 76 9.90 -31.59 -4.75
CA LEU A 76 10.51 -30.45 -5.45
C LEU A 76 9.47 -29.71 -6.30
N GLU A 77 8.63 -30.46 -7.02
CA GLU A 77 7.60 -29.91 -7.89
C GLU A 77 6.54 -29.13 -7.09
N GLU A 78 6.05 -29.66 -5.98
CA GLU A 78 5.11 -28.96 -5.10
C GLU A 78 5.72 -27.70 -4.48
N THR A 79 7.01 -27.76 -4.12
CA THR A 79 7.75 -26.60 -3.59
C THR A 79 7.79 -25.48 -4.62
N LEU A 80 8.19 -25.79 -5.86
CA LEU A 80 8.25 -24.82 -6.96
C LEU A 80 6.85 -24.28 -7.27
N ASN A 81 5.85 -25.15 -7.39
CA ASN A 81 4.46 -24.76 -7.62
C ASN A 81 3.94 -23.80 -6.54
N LYS A 82 4.26 -24.03 -5.25
CA LYS A 82 3.85 -23.12 -4.17
C LYS A 82 4.48 -21.74 -4.30
N LEU A 83 5.76 -21.67 -4.67
CA LEU A 83 6.47 -20.40 -4.86
C LEU A 83 5.97 -19.66 -6.12
N GLU A 84 5.79 -20.36 -7.23
CA GLU A 84 5.33 -19.76 -8.50
C GLU A 84 3.88 -19.24 -8.41
N ASN A 85 3.00 -19.95 -7.69
CA ASN A 85 1.60 -19.55 -7.52
C ASN A 85 1.39 -18.51 -6.42
N ALA A 86 2.43 -18.11 -5.69
CA ALA A 86 2.31 -17.07 -4.68
C ALA A 86 2.17 -15.71 -5.34
N THR A 87 0.95 -15.15 -5.31
CA THR A 87 0.65 -13.85 -5.90
C THR A 87 0.03 -12.88 -4.90
N PHE A 88 0.41 -11.60 -5.00
CA PHE A 88 -0.25 -10.48 -4.35
C PHE A 88 -0.79 -9.54 -5.43
N LEU A 89 -2.09 -9.21 -5.38
CA LEU A 89 -2.75 -8.36 -6.40
C LEU A 89 -2.49 -8.83 -7.84
N ASN A 90 -2.60 -10.14 -8.09
CA ASN A 90 -2.33 -10.82 -9.36
C ASN A 90 -0.89 -10.66 -9.88
N LYS A 91 0.06 -10.30 -9.01
CA LYS A 91 1.49 -10.25 -9.34
C LYS A 91 2.24 -11.31 -8.53
N PRO A 92 3.11 -12.11 -9.16
CA PRO A 92 3.94 -13.08 -8.45
C PRO A 92 4.88 -12.35 -7.47
N ILE A 93 5.06 -12.92 -6.28
CA ILE A 93 5.89 -12.30 -5.23
C ILE A 93 7.31 -12.88 -5.16
N PHE A 94 7.51 -14.13 -5.58
CA PHE A 94 8.84 -14.75 -5.68
C PHE A 94 9.37 -14.60 -7.11
N VAL A 95 9.75 -13.37 -7.47
CA VAL A 95 10.37 -13.06 -8.77
C VAL A 95 11.72 -12.39 -8.58
N SER A 96 12.60 -12.56 -9.56
CA SER A 96 13.89 -11.90 -9.57
C SER A 96 13.73 -10.38 -9.45
N ASN A 97 14.58 -9.77 -8.64
CA ASN A 97 14.56 -8.32 -8.34
C ASN A 97 13.37 -7.84 -7.48
N GLN A 98 12.53 -8.73 -6.95
CA GLN A 98 11.55 -8.33 -5.95
C GLN A 98 12.26 -8.11 -4.60
N ILE A 99 12.50 -6.83 -4.28
CA ILE A 99 13.07 -6.40 -3.00
C ILE A 99 12.10 -5.41 -2.36
N LEU A 100 11.65 -5.69 -1.15
CA LEU A 100 10.86 -4.77 -0.34
C LEU A 100 11.77 -4.06 0.63
N LYS A 101 11.54 -2.76 0.79
CA LYS A 101 12.24 -1.91 1.73
C LYS A 101 11.28 -1.10 2.58
N ASP A 102 11.72 -0.72 3.77
CA ASP A 102 11.02 0.25 4.61
C ASP A 102 11.32 1.70 4.17
N SER A 103 10.79 2.68 4.89
CA SER A 103 11.05 4.10 4.63
C SER A 103 12.48 4.54 4.90
N ASN A 104 13.30 3.71 5.54
CA ASN A 104 14.69 3.94 5.89
C ASN A 104 15.66 3.16 4.98
N ASP A 105 15.16 2.62 3.86
CA ASP A 105 15.89 1.78 2.92
C ASP A 105 16.39 0.42 3.49
N ASN A 106 15.90 0.00 4.65
CA ASN A 106 16.20 -1.33 5.18
C ASN A 106 15.43 -2.39 4.40
N ILE A 107 16.07 -3.51 4.10
CA ILE A 107 15.43 -4.64 3.42
C ILE A 107 14.44 -5.31 4.38
N LEU A 108 13.20 -5.46 3.93
CA LEU A 108 12.14 -6.22 4.61
C LEU A 108 11.95 -7.61 4.01
N PHE A 109 12.23 -7.74 2.71
CA PHE A 109 12.12 -8.98 1.96
C PHE A 109 12.98 -8.89 0.70
N ASP A 110 13.68 -9.97 0.38
CA ASP A 110 14.41 -10.12 -0.87
C ASP A 110 14.13 -11.51 -1.44
N ALA A 111 13.37 -11.55 -2.54
CA ALA A 111 13.01 -12.81 -3.19
C ALA A 111 14.24 -13.56 -3.72
N ASN A 112 15.32 -12.86 -4.10
CA ASN A 112 16.50 -13.51 -4.65
C ASN A 112 17.16 -14.43 -3.62
N ARG A 113 17.12 -14.07 -2.33
CA ARG A 113 17.65 -14.93 -1.24
C ARG A 113 17.00 -16.30 -1.19
N ILE A 114 15.75 -16.42 -1.62
CA ILE A 114 15.00 -17.68 -1.70
C ILE A 114 15.19 -18.35 -3.08
N LEU A 115 15.17 -17.56 -4.15
CA LEU A 115 15.32 -18.07 -5.52
C LEU A 115 16.72 -18.64 -5.78
N ASP A 116 17.76 -18.03 -5.21
CA ASP A 116 19.16 -18.45 -5.39
C ASP A 116 19.48 -19.78 -4.70
N ILE A 117 18.69 -20.15 -3.69
CA ILE A 117 18.84 -21.40 -2.93
C ILE A 117 17.91 -22.52 -3.42
N LEU A 118 17.15 -22.30 -4.50
CA LEU A 118 16.21 -23.30 -5.00
C LEU A 118 16.89 -24.66 -5.22
N PRO A 119 16.30 -25.76 -4.73
CA PRO A 119 16.91 -27.07 -4.86
C PRO A 119 16.91 -27.50 -6.34
N LYS A 120 18.06 -28.01 -6.80
CA LYS A 120 18.20 -28.53 -8.18
C LYS A 120 17.86 -30.01 -8.29
N ASP A 121 17.97 -30.74 -7.18
CA ASP A 121 17.62 -32.16 -7.08
C ASP A 121 16.75 -32.42 -5.82
N LYS A 122 15.98 -33.49 -5.84
CA LYS A 122 15.11 -33.93 -4.72
C LYS A 122 15.90 -34.17 -3.43
N LYS A 123 17.17 -34.56 -3.54
CA LYS A 123 18.05 -34.78 -2.37
C LYS A 123 18.38 -33.48 -1.63
N ASP A 124 18.27 -32.34 -2.29
CA ASP A 124 18.67 -31.04 -1.74
C ASP A 124 17.55 -30.35 -0.95
N ILE A 125 16.31 -30.87 -1.02
CA ILE A 125 15.14 -30.29 -0.36
C ILE A 125 15.37 -30.10 1.14
N TYR A 126 16.08 -31.03 1.80
CA TYR A 126 16.39 -30.91 3.22
C TYR A 126 17.28 -29.69 3.52
N ILE A 127 18.32 -29.46 2.70
CA ILE A 127 19.24 -28.33 2.84
C ILE A 127 18.49 -27.03 2.51
N PHE A 128 17.70 -27.04 1.43
CA PHE A 128 16.84 -25.93 1.06
C PHE A 128 15.91 -25.54 2.20
N LYS A 129 15.19 -26.49 2.83
CA LYS A 129 14.34 -26.22 3.99
C LYS A 129 15.10 -25.61 5.16
N LYS A 130 16.34 -26.03 5.41
CA LYS A 130 17.17 -25.44 6.46
C LYS A 130 17.49 -23.97 6.17
N ALA A 131 17.86 -23.65 4.92
CA ALA A 131 18.10 -22.27 4.51
C ALA A 131 16.80 -21.44 4.51
N LEU A 132 15.71 -22.03 4.02
CA LEU A 132 14.39 -21.41 3.97
C LEU A 132 13.85 -21.06 5.36
N ARG A 133 14.19 -21.81 6.42
CA ARG A 133 13.90 -21.44 7.81
C ARG A 133 14.55 -20.12 8.24
N VAL A 134 15.76 -19.84 7.76
CA VAL A 134 16.45 -18.57 8.07
C VAL A 134 15.70 -17.42 7.42
N GLU A 135 15.31 -17.59 6.15
CA GLU A 135 14.52 -16.60 5.41
C GLU A 135 13.12 -16.40 6.02
N HIS A 136 12.47 -17.48 6.45
CA HIS A 136 11.19 -17.43 7.17
C HIS A 136 11.29 -16.59 8.44
N ASN A 137 12.29 -16.83 9.28
CA ASN A 137 12.48 -16.08 10.51
C ASN A 137 12.74 -14.58 10.23
N PHE A 138 13.53 -14.28 9.20
CA PHE A 138 13.77 -12.91 8.77
C PHE A 138 12.47 -12.19 8.34
N ILE A 139 11.58 -12.88 7.63
CA ILE A 139 10.27 -12.34 7.23
C ILE A 139 9.39 -12.10 8.47
N VAL A 140 9.33 -13.05 9.40
CA VAL A 140 8.59 -12.92 10.66
C VAL A 140 9.09 -11.73 11.47
N ASP A 141 10.41 -11.58 11.60
CA ASP A 141 11.03 -10.44 12.29
C ASP A 141 10.68 -9.12 11.60
N SER A 142 10.70 -9.09 10.27
CA SER A 142 10.30 -7.91 9.48
C SER A 142 8.83 -7.53 9.71
N ILE A 143 7.92 -8.52 9.76
CA ILE A 143 6.51 -8.28 10.08
C ILE A 143 6.35 -7.73 11.51
N ASN A 144 7.10 -8.27 12.47
CA ASN A 144 7.04 -7.84 13.86
C ASN A 144 7.59 -6.41 14.04
N ASN A 145 8.69 -6.08 13.35
CA ASN A 145 9.25 -4.72 13.35
C ASN A 145 8.24 -3.71 12.80
N ILE A 146 7.60 -4.00 11.65
CA ILE A 146 6.56 -3.13 11.09
C ILE A 146 5.39 -2.94 12.07
N LYS A 147 4.96 -4.01 12.75
CA LYS A 147 3.88 -3.92 13.75
C LYS A 147 4.29 -3.04 14.93
N ASN A 148 5.50 -3.22 15.45
CA ASN A 148 6.01 -2.44 16.58
C ASN A 148 6.15 -0.95 16.22
N ASP A 149 6.72 -0.64 15.06
CA ASP A 149 6.82 0.74 14.56
C ASP A 149 5.43 1.38 14.40
N THR A 150 4.44 0.60 13.93
CA THR A 150 3.06 1.07 13.81
C THR A 150 2.45 1.36 15.20
N ILE A 151 2.65 0.46 16.16
CA ILE A 151 2.13 0.61 17.54
C ILE A 151 2.80 1.79 18.26
N GLU A 152 4.11 1.95 18.15
CA GLU A 152 4.82 3.09 18.75
C GLU A 152 4.36 4.42 18.15
N ASN A 153 4.15 4.48 16.84
CA ASN A 153 3.59 5.66 16.19
C ASN A 153 2.16 5.96 16.63
N ILE A 154 1.30 4.95 16.81
CA ILE A 154 -0.06 5.12 17.34
C ILE A 154 -0.03 5.64 18.79
N ASN A 155 0.81 5.08 19.64
CA ASN A 155 0.96 5.51 21.04
C ASN A 155 1.49 6.96 21.15
N ASN A 156 2.37 7.36 20.23
CA ASN A 156 2.83 8.75 20.15
C ASN A 156 1.74 9.73 19.65
N ILE A 157 0.76 9.24 18.86
CA ILE A 157 -0.43 10.02 18.48
C ILE A 157 -1.43 10.12 19.65
N GLU A 158 -1.53 9.08 20.49
CA GLU A 158 -2.42 9.06 21.67
C GLU A 158 -2.04 10.07 22.77
N PHE A 159 -0.85 10.66 22.73
CA PHE A 159 -0.46 11.77 23.62
C PHE A 159 -0.91 13.16 23.15
N ASN A 160 -1.56 13.27 21.99
CA ASN A 160 -2.04 14.54 21.47
C ASN A 160 -3.54 14.75 21.78
N LYS A 161 -3.93 14.71 23.06
CA LYS A 161 -5.26 15.18 23.51
C LYS A 161 -5.56 16.59 23.02
N ASP A 162 -4.52 17.37 22.75
CA ASP A 162 -4.62 18.71 22.19
C ASP A 162 -5.03 18.73 20.72
N PHE A 163 -4.90 17.63 19.94
CA PHE A 163 -5.22 17.64 18.50
C PHE A 163 -6.72 17.81 18.22
N LEU A 164 -7.59 17.18 19.02
CA LEU A 164 -9.04 17.38 18.93
C LEU A 164 -9.47 18.74 19.47
N HIS A 165 -8.79 19.25 20.51
CA HIS A 165 -9.05 20.59 21.04
C HIS A 165 -8.55 21.71 20.11
N SER A 166 -7.48 21.47 19.35
CA SER A 166 -6.92 22.41 18.37
C SER A 166 -7.61 22.34 16.99
N ASN A 167 -8.34 21.26 16.69
CA ASN A 167 -9.18 21.14 15.49
C ASN A 167 -10.68 21.16 15.82
N SER A 168 -11.20 22.35 16.15
CA SER A 168 -12.59 22.59 16.54
C SER A 168 -13.63 22.02 15.55
N ASN A 169 -13.32 22.00 14.25
CA ASN A 169 -14.19 21.45 13.21
C ASN A 169 -14.32 19.91 13.28
N LEU A 170 -13.24 19.20 13.62
CA LEU A 170 -13.26 17.74 13.80
C LEU A 170 -13.98 17.39 15.11
N PHE A 171 -13.76 18.15 16.17
CA PHE A 171 -14.46 18.01 17.44
C PHE A 171 -15.98 18.22 17.30
N GLN A 172 -16.43 19.29 16.62
CA GLN A 172 -17.85 19.53 16.37
C GLN A 172 -18.49 18.43 15.53
N LYS A 173 -17.79 17.89 14.53
CA LYS A 173 -18.30 16.76 13.73
C LYS A 173 -18.43 15.48 14.56
N ALA A 174 -17.44 15.12 15.36
CA ALA A 174 -17.50 13.96 16.24
C ALA A 174 -18.65 14.08 17.27
N HIS A 175 -18.84 15.27 17.84
CA HIS A 175 -19.91 15.54 18.79
C HIS A 175 -21.32 15.45 18.16
N ASN A 176 -21.45 15.86 16.89
CA ASN A 176 -22.69 15.72 16.13
C ASN A 176 -22.99 14.25 15.78
N VAL A 177 -21.97 13.43 15.50
CA VAL A 177 -22.13 12.00 15.23
C VAL A 177 -22.57 11.24 16.49
N ALA A 178 -21.98 11.54 17.65
CA ALA A 178 -22.40 10.95 18.92
C ALA A 178 -23.84 11.33 19.30
N GLY A 179 -24.23 12.59 19.07
CA GLY A 179 -25.60 13.05 19.27
C GLY A 179 -26.61 12.43 18.28
N LEU A 180 -26.18 12.11 17.06
CA LEU A 180 -27.00 11.39 16.08
C LEU A 180 -27.16 9.92 16.46
N ALA A 181 -26.10 9.24 16.90
CA ALA A 181 -26.14 7.86 17.36
C ALA A 181 -27.09 7.71 18.56
N SER A 182 -26.97 8.59 19.56
CA SER A 182 -27.86 8.59 20.73
C SER A 182 -29.35 8.82 20.37
N LYS A 183 -29.63 9.62 19.33
CA LYS A 183 -30.99 9.81 18.83
C LYS A 183 -31.52 8.60 18.05
N ILE A 184 -30.65 7.90 17.33
CA ILE A 184 -30.99 6.66 16.62
C ILE A 184 -31.28 5.54 17.64
N ASP A 185 -30.46 5.40 18.67
CA ASP A 185 -30.67 4.42 19.74
C ASP A 185 -31.98 4.68 20.50
N ALA A 186 -32.32 5.95 20.74
CA ALA A 186 -33.59 6.33 21.36
C ALA A 186 -34.84 6.12 20.46
N LEU A 187 -34.65 5.96 19.14
CA LEU A 187 -35.72 5.64 18.19
C LEU A 187 -35.87 4.13 17.95
N LEU A 188 -34.86 3.34 18.34
CA LEU A 188 -34.82 1.88 18.20
C LEU A 188 -35.16 1.14 19.51
N ALA A 189 -35.29 1.86 20.63
CA ALA A 189 -35.75 1.37 21.93
C ALA A 189 -37.26 1.53 22.09
#